data_AF-A0A183I504-F1
#
_entry.id   AF-A0A183I504-F1
#
_cell.length_a   1.000
_cell.length_b   1.000
_cell.length_c   1.000
_cell.angle_alpha   90.00
_cell.angle_beta   90.00
_cell.angle_gamma   90.00
#
_symmetry.space_group_name_H-M   'P 1'
#
loop_
_entity.id
_entity.type
_entity.pdbx_description
1 polymer ?
#
loop_
_entity_poly.entity_id
_entity_poly.type
_entity_poly.pdbx_seq_one_letter_code
_entity_poly.pdbx_strand_id
1 'polypeptide(L)'
;MSILIGSFDFQTLRTTNGSDCRSIDPIDKNLAKDMIKNGLIESTEDISSRRLLSIDDITKAVGTGCVPMLTDTDCARSLCYHLMYRSFDGICNNLRKPLLGAAFRPYFR
;
A
#
# COMPACT_ATOMS: atom_id res chain seq x y z
N MET A 1 19.17 -34.93 -17.13
CA MET A 1 18.59 -33.68 -17.69
C MET A 1 17.91 -32.98 -16.52
N SER A 2 18.64 -32.10 -15.84
CA SER A 2 18.20 -31.46 -14.60
C SER A 2 17.99 -29.99 -14.86
N ILE A 3 16.76 -29.52 -14.68
CA ILE A 3 16.36 -28.12 -14.87
C ILE A 3 16.83 -27.34 -13.64
N LEU A 4 17.75 -26.40 -13.86
CA LEU A 4 18.19 -25.42 -12.87
C LEU A 4 17.08 -24.37 -12.71
N ILE A 5 16.32 -24.46 -11.62
CA ILE A 5 15.46 -23.36 -11.17
C ILE A 5 16.38 -22.42 -10.40
N GLY A 6 16.71 -21.29 -11.02
CA GLY A 6 17.51 -20.25 -10.38
C GLY A 6 16.84 -19.76 -9.11
N SER A 7 17.57 -19.79 -8.00
CA SER A 7 17.20 -19.18 -6.73
C SER A 7 16.94 -17.69 -6.94
N PHE A 8 15.67 -17.30 -6.99
CA PHE A 8 15.29 -15.90 -6.81
C PHE A 8 15.46 -15.58 -5.33
N ASP A 9 16.59 -14.97 -5.01
CA ASP A 9 16.93 -14.56 -3.65
C ASP A 9 16.06 -13.36 -3.25
N PHE A 10 14.99 -13.62 -2.50
CA PHE A 10 14.06 -12.62 -1.95
C PHE A 10 14.67 -11.81 -0.79
N GLN A 11 15.98 -11.96 -0.55
CA GLN A 11 16.61 -11.57 0.72
C GLN A 11 17.47 -10.29 0.65
N THR A 12 17.30 -9.46 -0.38
CA THR A 12 18.04 -8.18 -0.51
C THR A 12 17.25 -6.93 -0.09
N LEU A 13 16.02 -7.04 0.43
CA LEU A 13 15.17 -5.88 0.76
C LEU A 13 14.98 -5.66 2.27
N ARG A 14 16.04 -5.74 3.08
CA ARG A 14 16.02 -5.13 4.42
C ARG A 14 17.39 -4.61 4.79
N THR A 15 17.60 -3.32 4.53
CA THR A 15 18.08 -2.29 5.47
C THR A 15 18.36 -1.02 4.67
N THR A 16 17.37 -0.15 4.49
CA THR A 16 17.63 1.24 4.06
C THR A 16 17.97 2.07 5.29
N ASN A 17 19.23 1.99 5.74
CA ASN A 17 19.84 3.09 6.49
C ASN A 17 20.13 4.21 5.49
N GLY A 18 19.17 5.12 5.27
CA GLY A 18 19.36 6.26 4.38
C GLY A 18 18.04 6.91 4.00
N SER A 19 17.64 7.97 4.73
CA SER A 19 16.42 8.79 4.62
C SER A 19 15.08 8.08 4.89
N ASP A 20 14.33 8.60 5.87
CA ASP A 20 12.97 8.17 6.18
C ASP A 20 12.00 8.84 5.19
N CYS A 21 11.10 8.09 4.55
CA CYS A 21 10.07 8.64 3.67
C CYS A 21 9.15 9.65 4.37
N ARG A 22 9.12 9.67 5.70
CA ARG A 22 8.46 10.72 6.49
C ARG A 22 9.04 12.12 6.29
N SER A 23 10.29 12.21 5.83
CA SER A 23 10.97 13.49 5.60
C SER A 23 10.75 14.05 4.19
N ILE A 24 10.06 13.31 3.33
CA ILE A 24 9.81 13.67 1.94
C ILE A 24 8.51 14.46 1.83
N ASP A 25 8.56 15.60 1.14
CA ASP A 25 7.36 16.35 0.79
C ASP A 25 6.65 15.71 -0.41
N PRO A 26 5.42 15.18 -0.25
CA PRO A 26 4.65 14.58 -1.35
C PRO A 26 4.29 15.57 -2.47
N ILE A 27 4.41 16.88 -2.23
CA ILE A 27 4.05 17.94 -3.19
C ILE A 27 5.27 18.37 -4.02
N ASP A 28 6.48 17.94 -3.65
CA ASP A 28 7.69 18.31 -4.38
C ASP A 28 7.66 17.80 -5.83
N LYS A 29 7.95 18.70 -6.77
CA LYS A 29 8.07 18.37 -8.19
C LYS A 29 9.22 17.40 -8.48
N ASN A 30 10.22 17.34 -7.61
CA ASN A 30 11.37 16.45 -7.73
C ASN A 30 11.23 15.14 -6.96
N LEU A 31 10.07 14.89 -6.31
CA LEU A 31 9.78 13.70 -5.51
C LEU A 31 10.35 12.41 -6.12
N ALA A 32 9.96 12.10 -7.35
CA ALA A 32 10.39 10.86 -8.02
C ALA A 32 11.91 10.76 -8.18
N LYS A 33 12.59 11.87 -8.47
CA LYS A 33 14.06 11.89 -8.60
C LYS A 33 14.73 11.66 -7.26
N ASP A 34 14.21 12.28 -6.20
CA ASP A 34 14.77 12.14 -4.85
C ASP A 34 14.56 10.72 -4.31
N MET A 35 13.41 10.10 -4.58
CA MET A 35 13.14 8.72 -4.22
C MET A 35 14.09 7.72 -4.93
N ILE A 36 14.36 7.93 -6.23
CA ILE A 36 15.34 7.13 -6.99
C ILE A 36 16.74 7.33 -6.41
N LYS A 37 17.16 8.59 -6.23
CA LYS A 37 18.50 8.94 -5.76
C LYS A 37 18.81 8.38 -4.37
N ASN A 38 17.82 8.40 -3.49
CA ASN A 38 17.96 7.93 -2.12
C ASN A 38 17.70 6.42 -1.95
N GLY A 39 17.37 5.70 -3.04
CA GLY A 39 17.11 4.26 -2.99
C GLY A 39 15.88 3.88 -2.16
N LEU A 40 14.86 4.75 -2.16
CA LEU A 40 13.64 4.60 -1.36
C LEU A 40 12.46 4.01 -2.14
N ILE A 41 12.70 3.54 -3.36
CA ILE A 41 11.65 2.94 -4.17
C ILE A 41 11.31 1.56 -3.62
N GLU A 42 10.09 1.44 -3.12
CA GLU A 42 9.46 0.17 -2.81
C GLU A 42 8.43 -0.12 -3.90
N SER A 43 8.60 -1.24 -4.61
CA SER A 43 7.72 -1.64 -5.72
C SER A 43 6.60 -2.57 -5.25
N THR A 44 6.73 -3.14 -4.05
CA THR A 44 5.75 -4.05 -3.48
C THR A 44 4.95 -3.36 -2.40
N GLU A 45 3.62 -3.42 -2.52
CA GLU A 45 2.75 -2.87 -1.49
C GLU A 45 2.71 -3.81 -0.29
N ASP A 46 3.09 -3.34 0.91
CA ASP A 46 2.91 -4.13 2.12
C ASP A 46 1.42 -4.16 2.51
N ILE A 47 0.79 -5.31 2.29
CA ILE A 47 -0.60 -5.63 2.67
C ILE A 47 -0.70 -6.32 4.04
N SER A 48 0.42 -6.70 4.66
CA SER A 48 0.43 -7.62 5.82
C SER A 48 -0.32 -7.08 7.04
N SER A 49 -0.34 -5.77 7.20
CA SER A 49 -1.01 -5.07 8.31
C SER A 49 -2.43 -4.61 7.99
N ARG A 50 -2.90 -4.81 6.75
CA ARG A 50 -4.22 -4.37 6.31
C ARG A 50 -5.23 -5.50 6.38
N ARG A 51 -6.45 -5.16 6.82
CA ARG A 51 -7.59 -6.08 6.75
C ARG A 51 -8.13 -6.06 5.33
N LEU A 52 -7.80 -7.07 4.55
CA LEU A 52 -8.49 -7.36 3.29
C LEU A 52 -9.79 -8.11 3.59
N LEU A 53 -10.86 -7.80 2.84
CA LEU A 53 -12.12 -8.50 2.99
C LEU A 53 -11.99 -9.92 2.42
N SER A 54 -12.21 -10.92 3.27
CA SER A 54 -12.28 -12.32 2.84
C SER A 54 -13.63 -12.61 2.18
N ILE A 55 -13.68 -13.68 1.37
CA ILE A 55 -14.94 -14.28 0.91
C ILE A 55 -15.87 -14.56 2.09
N ASP A 56 -15.34 -14.98 3.24
CA ASP A 56 -16.12 -15.22 4.45
C ASP A 56 -16.74 -13.94 5.05
N ASP A 57 -16.03 -12.81 4.97
CA ASP A 57 -16.56 -11.53 5.42
C ASP A 57 -17.74 -11.10 4.52
N ILE A 58 -17.62 -11.35 3.22
CA ILE A 58 -18.66 -11.03 2.23
C ILE A 58 -19.88 -11.91 2.43
N THR A 59 -19.72 -13.24 2.53
CA THR A 59 -20.83 -14.18 2.66
C THR A 59 -21.65 -13.94 3.93
N LYS A 60 -21.01 -13.62 5.05
CA LYS A 60 -21.69 -13.26 6.31
C LYS A 60 -22.52 -11.99 6.19
N ALA A 61 -22.11 -11.05 5.35
CA ALA A 61 -22.78 -9.77 5.19
C ALA A 61 -23.93 -9.80 4.17
N VAL A 62 -24.06 -10.85 3.34
CA VAL A 62 -25.10 -10.98 2.30
C VAL A 62 -26.50 -10.72 2.85
N GLY A 63 -26.82 -11.25 4.03
CA GLY A 63 -28.14 -11.06 4.66
C GLY A 63 -28.48 -9.61 5.01
N THR A 64 -27.47 -8.73 5.10
CA THR A 64 -27.66 -7.30 5.37
C THR A 64 -27.82 -6.46 4.09
N GLY A 65 -27.53 -7.04 2.92
CA GLY A 65 -27.48 -6.32 1.65
C GLY A 65 -26.33 -5.31 1.53
N CYS A 66 -25.45 -5.23 2.53
CA CYS A 66 -24.33 -4.29 2.58
C CYS A 66 -23.00 -5.04 2.51
N VAL A 67 -22.00 -4.45 1.84
CA VAL A 67 -20.62 -4.97 1.88
C VAL A 67 -19.95 -4.45 3.16
N PRO A 68 -19.17 -5.27 3.90
CA PRO A 68 -18.42 -4.81 5.05
C PRO A 68 -17.46 -3.69 4.66
N MET A 69 -17.38 -2.66 5.50
CA MET A 69 -16.55 -1.50 5.21
C MET A 69 -15.12 -1.69 5.70
N LEU A 70 -14.17 -1.12 4.97
CA LEU A 70 -12.80 -0.92 5.45
C LEU A 70 -12.80 0.19 6.51
N THR A 71 -12.34 -0.13 7.72
CA THR A 71 -12.48 0.73 8.91
C THR A 71 -11.21 1.51 9.26
N ASP A 72 -10.02 0.96 9.02
CA ASP A 72 -8.77 1.62 9.41
C ASP A 72 -7.58 1.17 8.56
N THR A 73 -6.57 2.04 8.42
CA THR A 73 -5.33 1.79 7.71
C THR A 73 -4.25 2.80 8.10
N ASP A 74 -3.02 2.32 8.31
CA ASP A 74 -1.86 3.14 8.63
C ASP A 74 -0.95 3.31 7.40
N CYS A 75 -1.04 4.47 6.74
CA CYS A 75 -0.23 4.78 5.56
C CYS A 75 1.27 4.94 5.87
N ALA A 76 1.66 5.15 7.13
CA ALA A 76 3.04 5.39 7.48
C ALA A 76 3.92 4.14 7.29
N ARG A 77 3.34 2.94 7.35
CA ARG A 77 4.06 1.68 7.14
C ARG A 77 4.58 1.52 5.71
N SER A 78 3.78 1.93 4.73
CA SER A 78 4.09 1.79 3.30
C SER A 78 4.23 3.16 2.63
N LEU A 79 4.69 4.18 3.39
CA LEU A 79 4.70 5.56 2.92
C LEU A 79 5.52 5.71 1.64
N CYS A 80 6.70 5.10 1.57
CA CYS A 80 7.55 5.14 0.39
C CYS A 80 6.85 4.61 -0.87
N TYR A 81 6.08 3.53 -0.71
CA TYR A 81 5.26 2.97 -1.78
C TYR A 81 4.16 3.96 -2.19
N HIS A 82 3.41 4.49 -1.23
CA HIS A 82 2.28 5.41 -1.51
C HIS A 82 2.70 6.77 -2.08
N LEU A 83 3.95 7.20 -1.88
CA LEU A 83 4.52 8.39 -2.51
C LEU A 83 4.78 8.19 -4.01
N MET A 84 5.04 6.95 -4.46
CA MET A 84 5.40 6.64 -5.84
C MET A 84 4.28 5.96 -6.63
N TYR A 85 3.44 5.18 -5.95
CA TYR A 85 2.47 4.28 -6.57
C TYR A 85 1.09 4.38 -5.91
N ARG A 86 0.06 3.99 -6.66
CA ARG A 86 -1.30 3.90 -6.16
C ARG A 86 -1.54 2.51 -5.59
N SER A 87 -2.17 2.45 -4.42
CA SER A 87 -2.70 1.21 -3.85
C SER A 87 -3.75 0.58 -4.76
N PHE A 88 -3.91 -0.74 -4.69
CA PHE A 88 -4.91 -1.47 -5.47
C PHE A 88 -6.36 -1.05 -5.16
N ASP A 89 -6.68 -0.75 -3.90
CA ASP A 89 -8.02 -0.46 -3.39
C ASP A 89 -8.29 1.04 -3.16
N GLY A 90 -7.37 1.91 -3.60
CA GLY A 90 -7.46 3.37 -3.48
C GLY A 90 -7.14 3.94 -2.09
N ILE A 91 -6.75 3.10 -1.12
CA ILE A 91 -6.31 3.52 0.20
C ILE A 91 -5.06 4.41 0.12
N CYS A 92 -4.92 5.35 1.07
CA CYS A 92 -3.73 6.20 1.21
C CYS A 92 -3.47 7.15 0.03
N ASN A 93 -4.41 7.29 -0.91
CA ASN A 93 -4.36 8.37 -1.90
C ASN A 93 -4.40 9.75 -1.22
N ASN A 94 -5.07 9.84 -0.08
CA ASN A 94 -5.03 10.98 0.81
C ASN A 94 -4.38 10.57 2.15
N LEU A 95 -3.13 10.99 2.37
CA LEU A 95 -2.37 10.62 3.57
C LEU A 95 -3.01 11.09 4.89
N ARG A 96 -3.81 12.17 4.87
CA ARG A 96 -4.52 12.69 6.04
C ARG A 96 -5.86 11.99 6.29
N LYS A 97 -6.49 11.51 5.23
CA LYS A 97 -7.79 10.81 5.27
C LYS A 97 -7.71 9.58 4.37
N PRO A 98 -7.03 8.51 4.83
CA PRO A 98 -6.62 7.39 3.98
C PRO A 98 -7.74 6.68 3.23
N LEU A 99 -8.96 6.73 3.77
CA LEU A 99 -10.12 6.00 3.26
C LEU A 99 -11.01 6.85 2.33
N LEU A 100 -10.61 8.08 2.00
CA LEU A 100 -11.32 8.89 1.00
C LEU A 100 -11.05 8.35 -0.40
N GLY A 101 -12.12 7.91 -1.08
CA GLY A 101 -12.03 7.33 -2.42
C GLY A 101 -11.56 5.86 -2.43
N ALA A 102 -11.37 5.25 -1.26
CA ALA A 102 -11.07 3.82 -1.15
C ALA A 102 -12.29 2.97 -1.52
N ALA A 103 -12.04 1.76 -2.01
CA ALA A 103 -13.04 0.75 -2.30
C ALA A 103 -13.81 0.31 -1.02
N PHE A 104 -14.95 -0.36 -1.20
CA PHE A 104 -15.79 -0.84 -0.09
C PHE A 104 -16.24 0.26 0.88
N ARG A 105 -16.51 1.44 0.31
CA ARG A 105 -17.01 2.63 1.00
C ARG A 105 -18.26 3.12 0.29
N PRO A 106 -19.24 3.65 1.04
CA PRO A 106 -20.42 4.25 0.41
C PRO A 106 -20.03 5.51 -0.37
N TYR A 107 -20.80 5.81 -1.42
CA TYR A 107 -20.70 7.10 -2.11
C TYR A 107 -21.08 8.24 -1.15
N PHE A 108 -20.32 9.34 -1.23
CA PHE A 108 -20.72 10.59 -0.60
C PHE A 108 -22.02 11.10 -1.26
N ARG A 109 -22.90 11.71 -0.45
CA ARG A 109 -24.12 12.37 -0.91
C ARG A 109 -24.03 13.86 -0.61
#